data_AF-A0A7L3VK52-F1
#
_entry.id   AF-A0A7L3VK52-F1
#
_cell.length_a   1.000
_cell.length_b   1.000
_cell.length_c   1.000
_cell.angle_alpha   90.00
_cell.angle_beta   90.00
_cell.angle_gamma   90.00
#
_symmetry.space_group_name_H-M   'P 1'
#
loop_
_entity.id
_entity.type
_entity.pdbx_description
1 polymer ?
#
loop_
_entity_poly.entity_id
_entity_poly.type
_entity_poly.pdbx_seq_one_letter_code
_entity_poly.pdbx_strand_id
1 'polypeptide(L)'
;SITEETVELLEPYLEMEDYNLETAKKVCGNVAGLCSWTQAMVYFYGINKEVLPLKANLALQEGRLAAAQMELNSAQNQLDEKQAELDDVQAMYDAAVKEKQALLDDAEACRRKMNNASALIEGLGGEKLRWTASSKNFQNQIINLVGNVLLATGFLSYSGPFNQEYRNLLLQLWKKEMDNNKIPYTKNLNLTSMLVDNATVGEWNLQGLPNDDLSIQNGIIVTKASRYPLLIDPQGQGKIWIKNKEKNNGLQVNS
;
A
#
# COMPACT_ATOMS: atom_id res chain seq x y z
N SER A 1 -41.11 -52.77 -69.52
CA SER A 1 -42.05 -51.74 -68.99
C SER A 1 -43.05 -51.42 -70.08
N ILE A 2 -44.17 -50.81 -69.73
CA ILE A 2 -44.99 -50.06 -70.68
C ILE A 2 -44.11 -48.97 -71.30
N THR A 3 -44.11 -48.89 -72.63
CA THR A 3 -43.40 -47.86 -73.43
C THR A 3 -44.39 -46.76 -73.84
N GLU A 4 -43.85 -45.61 -74.23
CA GLU A 4 -44.66 -44.49 -74.74
C GLU A 4 -45.56 -44.96 -75.89
N GLU A 5 -44.97 -45.68 -76.83
CA GLU A 5 -45.65 -46.30 -77.97
C GLU A 5 -46.81 -47.21 -77.55
N THR A 6 -46.65 -48.03 -76.49
CA THR A 6 -47.75 -48.87 -76.00
C THR A 6 -48.89 -48.07 -75.36
N VAL A 7 -48.61 -46.88 -74.81
CA VAL A 7 -49.65 -46.00 -74.25
C VAL A 7 -50.37 -45.26 -75.37
N GLU A 8 -49.64 -44.74 -76.36
CA GLU A 8 -50.22 -44.09 -77.55
C GLU A 8 -51.10 -45.06 -78.35
N LEU A 9 -50.67 -46.31 -78.52
CA LEU A 9 -51.48 -47.35 -79.20
C LEU A 9 -52.76 -47.70 -78.43
N LEU A 10 -52.78 -47.54 -77.10
CA LEU A 10 -53.94 -47.82 -76.25
C LEU A 10 -54.90 -46.63 -76.18
N GLU A 11 -54.45 -45.40 -76.43
CA GLU A 11 -55.22 -44.16 -76.30
C GLU A 11 -56.56 -44.20 -77.05
N PRO A 12 -56.64 -44.62 -78.33
CA PRO A 12 -57.92 -44.71 -79.05
C PRO A 12 -58.90 -45.71 -78.42
N TYR A 13 -58.40 -46.72 -77.71
CA TYR A 13 -59.23 -47.71 -77.03
C TYR A 13 -59.74 -47.22 -75.69
N LEU A 14 -58.92 -46.44 -74.97
CA LEU A 14 -59.28 -45.86 -73.67
C LEU A 14 -60.31 -44.74 -73.79
N GLU A 15 -60.38 -44.07 -74.95
CA GLU A 15 -61.34 -43.01 -75.25
C GLU A 15 -62.71 -43.52 -75.71
N MET A 16 -62.87 -44.81 -75.98
CA MET A 16 -64.16 -45.37 -76.39
C MET A 16 -65.18 -45.31 -75.24
N GLU A 17 -66.43 -44.94 -75.56
CA GLU A 17 -67.51 -44.79 -74.57
C GLU A 17 -67.79 -46.09 -73.77
N ASP A 18 -67.46 -47.25 -74.32
CA ASP A 18 -67.64 -48.57 -73.71
C ASP A 18 -66.42 -49.07 -72.91
N TYR A 19 -65.25 -48.40 -73.02
CA TYR A 19 -64.05 -48.75 -72.27
C TYR A 19 -64.02 -48.06 -70.90
N ASN A 20 -64.95 -48.45 -70.03
CA ASN A 20 -65.00 -47.95 -68.66
C ASN A 20 -65.43 -49.03 -67.67
N LEU A 21 -65.12 -48.79 -66.40
CA LEU A 21 -65.37 -49.72 -65.31
C LEU A 21 -66.85 -50.13 -65.20
N GLU A 22 -67.77 -49.20 -65.44
CA GLU A 22 -69.21 -49.41 -65.30
C GLU A 22 -69.79 -50.27 -66.44
N THR A 23 -69.25 -50.13 -67.66
CA THR A 23 -69.61 -50.98 -68.81
C THR A 23 -68.97 -52.37 -68.68
N ALA A 24 -67.70 -52.46 -68.27
CA ALA A 24 -66.99 -53.73 -68.10
C ALA A 24 -67.59 -54.61 -66.98
N LYS A 25 -68.06 -54.01 -65.87
CA LYS A 25 -68.74 -54.72 -64.76
C LYS A 25 -70.01 -55.44 -65.20
N LYS A 26 -70.74 -54.91 -66.19
CA LYS A 26 -71.97 -55.52 -66.71
C LYS A 26 -71.71 -56.85 -67.44
N VAL A 27 -70.49 -57.05 -67.94
CA VAL A 27 -70.07 -58.28 -68.62
C VAL A 27 -69.51 -59.29 -67.61
N CYS A 28 -68.53 -58.88 -66.80
CA CYS A 28 -67.86 -59.75 -65.84
C CYS A 28 -66.96 -58.95 -64.88
N GLY A 29 -66.98 -59.30 -63.58
CA GLY A 29 -66.16 -58.62 -62.56
C GLY A 29 -64.64 -58.70 -62.79
N ASN A 30 -64.15 -59.80 -63.37
CA ASN A 30 -62.72 -59.94 -63.72
C ASN A 30 -62.33 -59.02 -64.89
N VAL A 31 -63.23 -58.80 -65.85
CA VAL A 31 -63.02 -57.90 -67.00
C VAL A 31 -62.99 -56.44 -66.53
N ALA A 32 -63.83 -56.07 -65.55
CA ALA A 32 -63.77 -54.76 -64.91
C ALA A 32 -62.45 -54.49 -64.19
N GLY A 33 -61.90 -55.49 -63.49
CA GLY A 33 -60.58 -55.38 -62.86
C GLY A 33 -59.46 -55.12 -63.87
N LEU A 34 -59.50 -55.80 -65.03
CA LEU A 34 -58.53 -55.58 -66.11
C LEU A 34 -58.68 -54.20 -66.76
N CYS A 35 -59.91 -53.74 -67.02
CA CYS A 35 -60.19 -52.39 -67.56
C CYS A 35 -59.70 -51.28 -66.61
N SER A 36 -59.92 -51.44 -65.30
CA SER A 36 -59.38 -50.50 -64.31
C SER A 36 -57.86 -50.51 -64.25
N TRP A 37 -57.27 -51.70 -64.36
CA TRP A 37 -55.82 -51.86 -64.28
C TRP A 37 -55.12 -51.23 -65.48
N THR A 38 -55.64 -51.41 -66.70
CA THR A 38 -55.06 -50.79 -67.91
C THR A 38 -55.15 -49.26 -67.86
N GLN A 39 -56.28 -48.70 -67.43
CA GLN A 39 -56.44 -47.25 -67.20
C GLN A 39 -55.45 -46.73 -66.13
N ALA A 40 -55.32 -47.44 -65.00
CA ALA A 40 -54.40 -47.06 -63.93
C ALA A 40 -52.92 -47.16 -64.37
N MET A 41 -52.57 -48.12 -65.22
CA MET A 41 -51.22 -48.29 -65.75
C MET A 41 -50.83 -47.17 -66.73
N VAL A 42 -51.77 -46.69 -67.56
CA VAL A 42 -51.56 -45.53 -68.44
C VAL A 42 -51.43 -44.24 -67.64
N TYR A 43 -52.30 -44.03 -66.65
CA TYR A 43 -52.20 -42.87 -65.75
C TYR A 43 -50.88 -42.87 -64.97
N PHE A 44 -50.47 -44.03 -64.43
CA PHE A 44 -49.19 -44.20 -63.75
C PHE A 44 -48.02 -43.89 -64.67
N TYR A 45 -48.06 -44.31 -65.95
CA TYR A 45 -47.01 -44.01 -66.92
C TYR A 45 -46.85 -42.49 -67.12
N GLY A 46 -47.95 -41.74 -67.29
CA GLY A 46 -47.92 -40.28 -67.45
C GLY A 46 -47.30 -39.56 -66.25
N ILE A 47 -47.73 -39.91 -65.04
CA ILE A 47 -47.15 -39.35 -63.80
C ILE A 47 -45.68 -39.77 -63.64
N ASN A 48 -45.35 -41.02 -63.93
CA ASN A 48 -43.99 -41.53 -63.80
C ASN A 48 -43.02 -40.87 -64.81
N LYS A 49 -43.49 -40.46 -66.00
CA LYS A 49 -42.72 -39.67 -66.97
C LYS A 49 -42.27 -38.32 -66.39
N GLU A 50 -43.10 -37.66 -65.60
CA GLU A 50 -42.76 -36.39 -64.93
C GLU A 50 -41.97 -36.61 -63.62
N VAL A 51 -42.27 -37.67 -62.88
CA VAL A 51 -41.66 -37.94 -61.57
C VAL A 51 -40.26 -38.55 -61.68
N LEU A 52 -39.94 -39.33 -62.72
CA LEU A 52 -38.62 -39.90 -62.94
C LEU A 52 -37.48 -38.86 -62.99
N PRO A 53 -37.56 -37.78 -63.78
CA PRO A 53 -36.53 -36.74 -63.79
C PRO A 53 -36.44 -36.00 -62.44
N LEU A 54 -37.56 -35.81 -61.74
CA LEU A 54 -37.56 -35.22 -60.39
C LEU A 54 -36.87 -36.12 -59.37
N LYS A 55 -37.11 -37.44 -59.41
CA LYS A 55 -36.41 -38.43 -58.56
C LYS A 55 -34.92 -38.48 -58.86
N ALA A 56 -34.55 -38.44 -60.15
CA ALA A 56 -33.14 -38.41 -60.55
C ALA A 56 -32.44 -37.12 -60.08
N ASN A 57 -33.11 -35.96 -60.19
CA ASN A 57 -32.59 -34.70 -59.69
C ASN A 57 -32.50 -34.67 -58.16
N LEU A 58 -33.50 -35.20 -57.46
CA LEU A 58 -33.48 -35.34 -56.00
C LEU A 58 -32.25 -36.14 -55.55
N ALA A 59 -32.03 -37.32 -56.15
CA ALA A 59 -30.88 -38.17 -55.84
C ALA A 59 -29.54 -37.45 -56.10
N LEU A 60 -29.46 -36.63 -57.16
CA LEU A 60 -28.28 -35.82 -57.44
C LEU A 60 -28.06 -34.73 -56.38
N GLN A 61 -29.11 -34.03 -55.95
CA GLN A 61 -28.99 -32.99 -54.92
C GLN A 61 -28.71 -33.58 -53.54
N GLU A 62 -29.30 -34.73 -53.20
CA GLU A 62 -29.00 -35.47 -51.97
C GLU A 62 -27.52 -35.90 -51.94
N GLY A 63 -26.98 -36.38 -53.06
CA GLY A 63 -25.55 -36.68 -53.18
C GLY A 63 -24.65 -35.47 -52.98
N ARG A 64 -25.02 -34.31 -53.56
CA ARG A 64 -24.29 -33.04 -53.37
C ARG A 64 -24.36 -32.53 -51.93
N LEU A 65 -25.54 -32.62 -51.31
CA LEU A 65 -25.74 -32.24 -49.92
C LEU A 65 -24.91 -33.12 -48.99
N ALA A 66 -24.87 -34.44 -49.23
CA ALA A 66 -24.08 -35.37 -48.45
C ALA A 66 -22.57 -35.05 -48.55
N ALA A 67 -22.07 -34.74 -49.74
CA ALA A 67 -20.68 -34.34 -49.94
C ALA A 67 -20.35 -33.02 -49.21
N ALA A 68 -21.18 -31.99 -49.36
CA ALA A 68 -21.01 -30.71 -48.67
C ALA A 68 -21.07 -30.84 -47.14
N GLN A 69 -21.95 -31.71 -46.63
CA GLN A 69 -22.05 -31.98 -45.19
C GLN A 69 -20.80 -32.68 -44.65
N MET A 70 -20.21 -33.60 -45.42
CA MET A 70 -18.94 -34.23 -45.06
C MET A 70 -17.79 -33.23 -45.00
N GLU A 71 -17.70 -32.33 -45.98
CA GLU A 71 -16.69 -31.25 -45.99
C GLU A 71 -16.88 -30.29 -44.82
N LEU A 72 -18.12 -29.86 -44.56
CA LEU A 72 -18.44 -28.99 -43.42
C LEU A 72 -18.05 -29.64 -42.09
N ASN A 73 -18.39 -30.91 -41.89
CA ASN A 73 -18.05 -31.63 -40.66
C ASN A 73 -16.52 -31.77 -40.50
N SER A 74 -15.79 -32.02 -41.58
CA SER A 74 -14.33 -32.09 -41.56
C SER A 74 -13.71 -30.74 -41.17
N ALA A 75 -14.19 -29.64 -41.76
CA ALA A 75 -13.72 -28.29 -41.46
C ALA A 75 -14.07 -27.89 -40.01
N GLN A 76 -15.26 -28.23 -39.53
CA GLN A 76 -15.68 -27.96 -38.15
C GLN A 76 -14.80 -28.71 -37.15
N ASN A 77 -14.49 -29.99 -37.40
CA ASN A 77 -13.61 -30.76 -36.52
C ASN A 77 -12.19 -30.15 -36.44
N GLN A 78 -11.65 -29.68 -37.57
CA GLN A 78 -10.35 -29.01 -37.58
C GLN A 78 -10.37 -27.67 -36.83
N LEU A 79 -11.47 -26.92 -36.96
CA LEU A 79 -11.67 -25.68 -36.22
C LEU A 79 -11.72 -25.95 -34.71
N ASP A 80 -12.47 -26.96 -34.30
CA ASP A 80 -12.64 -27.33 -32.89
C ASP A 80 -11.30 -27.81 -32.29
N GLU A 81 -10.51 -28.60 -33.03
CA GLU A 81 -9.17 -29.02 -32.63
C GLU A 81 -8.23 -27.82 -32.43
N LYS A 82 -8.22 -26.88 -33.39
CA LYS A 82 -7.36 -25.69 -33.30
C LYS A 82 -7.83 -24.69 -32.25
N GLN A 83 -9.13 -24.60 -31.99
CA GLN A 83 -9.64 -23.80 -30.90
C GLN A 83 -9.21 -24.38 -29.55
N ALA A 84 -9.26 -25.70 -29.38
CA ALA A 84 -8.79 -26.36 -28.16
C ALA A 84 -7.28 -26.13 -27.93
N GLU A 85 -6.45 -26.26 -28.97
CA GLU A 85 -5.01 -25.93 -28.87
C GLU A 85 -4.78 -24.46 -28.48
N LEU A 86 -5.57 -23.53 -29.06
CA LEU A 86 -5.46 -22.10 -28.75
C LEU A 86 -5.82 -21.81 -27.29
N ASP A 87 -6.91 -22.41 -26.79
CA ASP A 87 -7.41 -22.20 -25.44
C ASP A 87 -6.38 -22.70 -24.39
N ASP A 88 -5.73 -23.83 -24.65
CA ASP A 88 -4.65 -24.36 -23.79
C ASP A 88 -3.45 -23.40 -23.74
N VAL A 89 -3.00 -22.91 -24.91
CA VAL A 89 -1.86 -21.97 -24.98
C VAL A 89 -2.22 -20.63 -24.35
N GLN A 90 -3.45 -20.16 -24.52
CA GLN A 90 -3.94 -18.93 -23.90
C GLN A 90 -3.96 -19.05 -22.38
N ALA A 91 -4.42 -20.18 -21.84
CA ALA A 91 -4.40 -20.46 -20.40
C ALA A 91 -2.98 -20.47 -19.84
N MET A 92 -2.02 -21.09 -20.56
CA MET A 92 -0.60 -21.08 -20.16
C MET A 92 -0.02 -19.67 -20.18
N TYR A 93 -0.35 -18.88 -21.21
CA TYR A 93 0.10 -17.50 -21.33
C TYR A 93 -0.42 -16.64 -20.17
N ASP A 94 -1.72 -16.72 -19.88
CA ASP A 94 -2.34 -15.93 -18.80
C ASP A 94 -1.77 -16.31 -17.43
N ALA A 95 -1.50 -17.61 -17.20
CA ALA A 95 -0.83 -18.07 -15.99
C ALA A 95 0.59 -17.50 -15.85
N ALA A 96 1.39 -17.54 -16.93
CA ALA A 96 2.75 -17.01 -16.94
C ALA A 96 2.80 -15.49 -16.75
N VAL A 97 1.87 -14.76 -17.37
CA VAL A 97 1.74 -13.30 -17.18
C VAL A 97 1.37 -12.95 -15.74
N LYS A 98 0.45 -13.71 -15.15
CA LYS A 98 0.05 -13.53 -13.75
C LYS A 98 1.22 -13.79 -12.79
N GLU A 99 1.96 -14.86 -13.00
CA GLU A 99 3.14 -15.18 -12.19
C GLU A 99 4.23 -14.11 -12.32
N LYS A 100 4.51 -13.67 -13.54
CA LYS A 100 5.44 -12.56 -13.80
C LYS A 100 5.04 -11.30 -13.04
N GLN A 101 3.75 -10.93 -13.09
CA GLN A 101 3.28 -9.73 -12.39
C GLN A 101 3.43 -9.87 -10.88
N ALA A 102 3.05 -11.02 -10.31
CA ALA A 102 3.21 -11.28 -8.88
C ALA A 102 4.67 -11.15 -8.42
N LEU A 103 5.62 -11.70 -9.20
CA LEU A 103 7.05 -11.59 -8.90
C LEU A 103 7.56 -10.15 -8.99
N LEU A 104 7.08 -9.36 -9.95
CA LEU A 104 7.43 -7.95 -10.07
C LEU A 104 6.89 -7.13 -8.88
N ASP A 105 5.65 -7.38 -8.47
CA ASP A 105 5.02 -6.69 -7.34
C ASP A 105 5.76 -7.02 -6.03
N ASP A 106 6.12 -8.29 -5.82
CA ASP A 106 6.91 -8.73 -4.66
C ASP A 106 8.32 -8.11 -4.64
N ALA A 107 8.99 -8.06 -5.78
CA ALA A 107 10.29 -7.43 -5.91
C ALA A 107 10.22 -5.93 -5.61
N GLU A 108 9.20 -5.24 -6.10
CA GLU A 108 9.00 -3.81 -5.81
C GLU A 108 8.66 -3.56 -4.34
N ALA A 109 7.82 -4.40 -3.74
CA ALA A 109 7.51 -4.34 -2.31
C ALA A 109 8.77 -4.55 -1.46
N CYS A 110 9.63 -5.51 -1.83
CA CYS A 110 10.91 -5.75 -1.17
C CYS A 110 11.85 -4.55 -1.31
N ARG A 111 11.99 -4.00 -2.52
CA ARG A 111 12.81 -2.80 -2.79
C ARG A 111 12.35 -1.62 -1.94
N ARG A 112 11.04 -1.39 -1.83
CA ARG A 112 10.47 -0.35 -0.96
C ARG A 112 10.84 -0.56 0.50
N LYS A 113 10.69 -1.80 1.01
CA LYS A 113 11.09 -2.13 2.39
C LYS A 113 12.57 -1.88 2.63
N MET A 114 13.43 -2.28 1.69
CA MET A 114 14.87 -2.06 1.77
C MET A 114 15.22 -0.57 1.80
N ASN A 115 14.63 0.22 0.91
CA ASN A 115 14.86 1.67 0.89
C ASN A 115 14.44 2.34 2.20
N ASN A 116 13.28 1.97 2.75
CA ASN A 116 12.81 2.49 4.02
C ASN A 116 13.75 2.10 5.18
N ALA A 117 14.24 0.86 5.19
CA ALA A 117 15.20 0.39 6.19
C ALA A 117 16.54 1.12 6.09
N SER A 118 17.06 1.32 4.88
CA SER A 118 18.29 2.08 4.65
C SER A 118 18.14 3.53 5.10
N ALA A 119 17.05 4.20 4.74
CA ALA A 119 16.77 5.58 5.18
C ALA A 119 16.69 5.68 6.72
N LEU A 120 16.09 4.68 7.38
CA LEU A 120 16.05 4.62 8.84
C LEU A 120 17.45 4.44 9.45
N ILE A 121 18.26 3.54 8.90
CA ILE A 121 19.64 3.30 9.38
C ILE A 121 20.51 4.54 9.17
N GLU A 122 20.41 5.18 8.02
CA GLU A 122 21.16 6.40 7.70
C GLU A 122 20.73 7.56 8.60
N GLY A 123 19.42 7.73 8.80
CA GLY A 123 18.86 8.67 9.76
C GLY A 123 19.45 8.44 11.14
N LEU A 124 19.33 7.23 11.68
CA LEU A 124 19.78 6.85 13.02
C LEU A 124 21.31 6.82 13.24
N GLY A 125 22.09 6.83 12.16
CA GLY A 125 23.55 6.84 12.23
C GLY A 125 24.08 8.10 12.94
N GLY A 126 23.45 9.24 12.68
CA GLY A 126 23.76 10.51 13.35
C GLY A 126 23.42 10.46 14.85
N GLU A 127 22.25 9.94 15.22
CA GLU A 127 21.85 9.78 16.62
C GLU A 127 22.79 8.85 17.37
N LYS A 128 23.24 7.74 16.77
CA LYS A 128 24.20 6.83 17.40
C LYS A 128 25.48 7.54 17.79
N LEU A 129 26.06 8.35 16.90
CA LEU A 129 27.25 9.14 17.19
C LEU A 129 26.99 10.16 18.30
N ARG A 130 25.87 10.88 18.21
CA ARG A 130 25.47 11.87 19.21
C ARG A 130 25.31 11.25 20.59
N TRP A 131 24.57 10.14 20.71
CA TRP A 131 24.35 9.46 21.98
C TRP A 131 25.62 8.86 22.56
N THR A 132 26.50 8.31 21.71
CA THR A 132 27.82 7.83 22.15
C THR A 132 28.66 8.98 22.73
N ALA A 133 28.68 10.13 22.06
CA ALA A 133 29.37 11.33 22.54
C ALA A 133 28.75 11.87 23.84
N SER A 134 27.42 11.95 23.94
CA SER A 134 26.71 12.35 25.15
C SER A 134 26.99 11.39 26.31
N SER A 135 27.00 10.09 26.07
CA SER A 135 27.32 9.06 27.08
C SER A 135 28.74 9.25 27.63
N LYS A 136 29.72 9.45 26.75
CA LYS A 136 31.11 9.77 27.18
C LYS A 136 31.18 11.07 27.99
N ASN A 137 30.43 12.10 27.58
CA ASN A 137 30.37 13.35 28.32
C ASN A 137 29.74 13.15 29.71
N PHE A 138 28.67 12.38 29.83
CA PHE A 138 28.06 12.05 31.12
C PHE A 138 29.00 11.27 32.02
N GLN A 139 29.76 10.31 31.47
CA GLN A 139 30.76 9.59 32.24
C GLN A 139 31.81 10.55 32.83
N ASN A 140 32.29 11.51 32.05
CA ASN A 140 33.20 12.55 32.54
C ASN A 140 32.55 13.46 33.60
N GLN A 141 31.26 13.81 33.41
CA GLN A 141 30.51 14.60 34.40
C GLN A 141 30.36 13.86 35.72
N ILE A 142 30.07 12.56 35.69
CA ILE A 142 29.94 11.71 36.89
C ILE A 142 31.26 11.69 37.67
N ILE A 143 32.39 11.49 36.97
CA ILE A 143 33.72 11.48 37.59
C ILE A 143 33.99 12.83 38.28
N ASN A 144 33.69 13.95 37.62
CA ASN A 144 33.96 15.29 38.13
C ASN A 144 32.88 15.83 39.09
N LEU A 145 31.78 15.11 39.28
CA LEU A 145 30.58 15.62 39.96
C LEU A 145 30.89 16.02 41.40
N VAL A 146 31.65 15.19 42.12
CA VAL A 146 31.98 15.41 43.53
C VAL A 146 32.74 16.73 43.71
N GLY A 147 33.79 16.97 42.91
CA GLY A 147 34.55 18.23 42.97
C GLY A 147 33.73 19.44 42.54
N ASN A 148 32.88 19.29 41.51
CA ASN A 148 31.98 20.37 41.07
C ASN A 148 30.97 20.76 42.15
N VAL A 149 30.36 19.76 42.82
CA VAL A 149 29.43 19.99 43.95
C VAL A 149 30.17 20.61 45.13
N LEU A 150 31.41 20.20 45.41
CA LEU A 150 32.22 20.80 46.46
C LEU A 150 32.48 22.29 46.21
N LEU A 151 32.83 22.67 44.97
CA LEU A 151 32.98 24.08 44.59
C LEU A 151 31.66 24.86 44.72
N ALA A 152 30.56 24.27 44.27
CA ALA A 152 29.24 24.90 44.32
C ALA A 152 28.76 25.12 45.76
N THR A 153 28.91 24.12 46.62
CA THR A 153 28.54 24.20 48.04
C THR A 153 29.47 25.14 48.82
N GLY A 154 30.76 25.13 48.53
CA GLY A 154 31.72 26.09 49.08
C GLY A 154 31.34 27.52 48.71
N PHE A 155 31.00 27.75 47.45
CA PHE A 155 30.52 29.04 46.97
C PHE A 155 29.25 29.49 47.70
N LEU A 156 28.21 28.66 47.75
CA LEU A 156 26.94 29.00 48.41
C LEU A 156 27.10 29.25 49.92
N SER A 157 28.06 28.57 50.56
CA SER A 157 28.24 28.64 52.01
C SER A 157 29.13 29.79 52.47
N TYR A 158 30.18 30.12 51.69
CA TYR A 158 31.27 31.00 52.15
C TYR A 158 31.47 32.26 51.30
N SER A 159 30.98 32.30 50.06
CA SER A 159 31.26 33.42 49.15
C SER A 159 30.36 34.65 49.35
N GLY A 160 29.24 34.51 50.07
CA GLY A 160 28.22 35.56 50.23
C GLY A 160 28.77 36.93 50.63
N PRO A 161 29.56 37.04 51.72
CA PRO A 161 30.07 38.33 52.21
C PRO A 161 31.13 38.99 51.33
N PHE A 162 31.68 38.29 50.33
CA PHE A 162 32.84 38.74 49.57
C PHE A 162 32.46 39.35 48.22
N ASN A 163 33.30 40.26 47.72
CA ASN A 163 33.18 40.82 46.37
C ASN A 163 33.67 39.84 45.28
N GLN A 164 33.53 40.19 44.01
CA GLN A 164 33.90 39.34 42.88
C GLN A 164 35.37 38.86 42.92
N GLU A 165 36.31 39.75 43.28
CA GLU A 165 37.74 39.42 43.32
C GLU A 165 38.05 38.37 44.38
N TYR A 166 37.52 38.55 45.60
CA TYR A 166 37.71 37.58 46.68
C TYR A 166 37.00 36.26 46.40
N ARG A 167 35.82 36.28 45.76
CA ARG A 167 35.14 35.04 45.32
C ARG A 167 35.98 34.26 44.32
N ASN A 168 36.59 34.94 43.36
CA ASN A 168 37.50 34.32 42.42
C ASN A 168 38.73 33.74 43.12
N LEU A 169 39.32 34.46 44.08
CA LEU A 169 40.44 33.97 44.87
C LEU A 169 40.07 32.70 45.66
N LEU A 170 38.93 32.69 46.35
CA LEU A 170 38.45 31.51 47.09
C LEU A 170 38.29 30.29 46.17
N LEU A 171 37.69 30.48 44.98
CA LEU A 171 37.54 29.41 43.99
C LEU A 171 38.90 28.86 43.53
N GLN A 172 39.90 29.72 43.31
CA GLN A 172 41.24 29.27 42.93
C GLN A 172 41.93 28.49 44.06
N LEU A 173 41.79 28.95 45.31
CA LEU A 173 42.33 28.25 46.47
C LEU A 173 41.68 26.88 46.66
N TRP A 174 40.35 26.78 46.55
CA TRP A 174 39.65 25.50 46.63
C TRP A 174 40.02 24.55 45.50
N LYS A 175 40.20 25.04 44.27
CA LYS A 175 40.72 24.24 43.15
C LYS A 175 42.11 23.69 43.44
N LYS A 176 43.02 24.51 43.96
CA LYS A 176 44.36 24.09 44.36
C LYS A 176 44.33 23.00 45.44
N GLU A 177 43.45 23.14 46.43
CA GLU A 177 43.29 22.10 47.46
C GLU A 177 42.71 20.80 46.88
N MET A 178 41.76 20.87 45.96
CA MET A 178 41.25 19.68 45.26
C MET A 178 42.33 19.00 44.42
N ASP A 179 43.20 19.76 43.74
CA ASP A 179 44.34 19.22 43.00
C ASP A 179 45.30 18.47 43.93
N ASN A 180 45.64 19.06 45.09
CA ASN A 180 46.50 18.43 46.10
C ASN A 180 45.90 17.12 46.63
N ASN A 181 44.57 17.09 46.82
CA ASN A 181 43.84 15.93 47.33
C ASN A 181 43.37 14.96 46.23
N LYS A 182 43.74 15.21 44.96
CA LYS A 182 43.36 14.39 43.80
C LYS A 182 41.85 14.22 43.63
N ILE A 183 41.08 15.25 43.97
CA ILE A 183 39.63 15.28 43.77
C ILE A 183 39.35 15.79 42.35
N PRO A 184 38.74 14.98 41.47
CA PRO A 184 38.44 15.39 40.11
C PRO A 184 37.34 16.47 40.07
N TYR A 185 37.53 17.47 39.22
CA TYR A 185 36.58 18.54 38.95
C TYR A 185 36.71 19.05 37.51
N THR A 186 35.72 19.79 37.04
CA THR A 186 35.75 20.43 35.72
C THR A 186 36.64 21.68 35.76
N LYS A 187 37.77 21.68 35.04
CA LYS A 187 38.77 22.77 35.05
C LYS A 187 38.16 24.17 34.85
N ASN A 188 37.30 24.30 33.83
CA ASN A 188 36.61 25.53 33.46
C ASN A 188 35.13 25.49 33.87
N LEU A 189 34.84 25.06 35.10
CA LEU A 189 33.49 25.06 35.63
C LEU A 189 32.93 26.49 35.69
N ASN A 190 31.80 26.72 35.01
CA ASN A 190 30.98 27.90 35.21
C ASN A 190 29.95 27.58 36.32
N LEU A 191 30.17 28.17 37.49
CA LEU A 191 29.33 27.96 38.68
C LEU A 191 27.93 28.54 38.51
N THR A 192 27.80 29.68 37.83
CA THR A 192 26.52 30.32 37.55
C THR A 192 25.62 29.37 36.76
N SER A 193 26.13 28.84 35.64
CA SER A 193 25.36 27.91 34.79
C SER A 193 25.11 26.54 35.42
N MET A 194 25.91 26.16 36.43
CA MET A 194 25.70 24.91 37.16
C MET A 194 24.56 25.04 38.18
N LEU A 195 24.42 26.21 38.81
CA LEU A 195 23.47 26.43 39.90
C LEU A 195 22.11 26.93 39.40
N VAL A 196 22.09 27.67 38.29
CA VAL A 196 20.90 28.33 37.74
C VAL A 196 20.94 28.35 36.22
N ASP A 197 19.79 28.14 35.59
CA ASP A 197 19.62 28.23 34.14
C ASP A 197 19.41 29.68 33.66
N ASN A 198 19.69 29.93 32.38
CA ASN A 198 19.59 31.27 31.80
C ASN A 198 18.16 31.83 31.80
N ALA A 199 17.11 31.00 31.81
CA ALA A 199 15.73 31.49 31.85
C ALA A 199 15.41 32.08 33.23
N THR A 200 15.83 31.41 34.30
CA THR A 200 15.73 31.93 35.67
C THR A 200 16.50 33.24 35.85
N VAL A 201 17.71 33.35 35.28
CA VAL A 201 18.47 34.63 35.30
C VAL A 201 17.70 35.73 34.54
N GLY A 202 17.14 35.40 33.37
CA GLY A 202 16.30 36.33 32.61
C GLY A 202 15.09 36.81 33.40
N GLU A 203 14.44 35.91 34.16
CA GLU A 203 13.33 36.28 35.03
C GLU A 203 13.76 37.21 36.17
N TRP A 204 14.91 36.97 36.79
CA TRP A 204 15.43 37.87 37.82
C TRP A 204 15.72 39.27 37.28
N ASN A 205 16.24 39.36 36.04
CA ASN A 205 16.46 40.63 35.37
C ASN A 205 15.15 41.39 35.15
N LEU A 206 14.07 40.69 34.75
CA LEU A 206 12.73 41.29 34.65
C LEU A 206 12.16 41.73 36.01
N GLN A 207 12.54 41.03 37.09
CA GLN A 207 12.19 41.39 38.46
C GLN A 207 13.05 42.53 39.03
N GLY A 208 14.03 43.04 38.28
CA GLY A 208 14.88 44.16 38.66
C GLY A 208 16.21 43.78 39.30
N LEU A 209 16.67 42.53 39.19
CA LEU A 209 18.06 42.19 39.49
C LEU A 209 18.97 42.72 38.37
N PRO A 210 20.09 43.39 38.67
CA PRO A 210 21.05 43.78 37.64
C PRO A 210 21.69 42.57 36.94
N ASN A 211 22.01 42.72 35.65
CA ASN A 211 22.56 41.66 34.80
C ASN A 211 24.11 41.57 34.85
N ASP A 212 24.73 41.97 35.96
CA ASP A 212 26.16 41.81 36.18
C ASP A 212 26.45 40.52 36.98
N ASP A 213 27.67 39.98 36.82
CA ASP A 213 28.06 38.70 37.43
C ASP A 213 27.90 38.69 38.96
N LEU A 214 28.19 39.81 39.64
CA LEU A 214 28.12 39.89 41.09
C LEU A 214 26.66 39.86 41.56
N SER A 215 25.78 40.62 40.90
CA SER A 215 24.35 40.63 41.17
C SER A 215 23.70 39.28 40.90
N ILE A 216 24.02 38.64 39.78
CA ILE A 216 23.53 37.29 39.46
C ILE A 216 23.99 36.29 40.51
N GLN A 217 25.28 36.32 40.88
CA GLN A 217 25.82 35.47 41.94
C GLN A 217 25.15 35.72 43.31
N ASN A 218 24.85 36.97 43.65
CA ASN A 218 24.08 37.29 44.85
C ASN A 218 22.66 36.71 44.78
N GLY A 219 22.01 36.82 43.62
CA GLY A 219 20.70 36.20 43.37
C GLY A 219 20.75 34.68 43.53
N ILE A 220 21.83 34.03 43.09
CA ILE A 220 22.06 32.59 43.32
C ILE A 220 22.15 32.29 44.81
N ILE A 221 22.93 33.05 45.57
CA ILE A 221 23.09 32.81 47.01
C ILE A 221 21.75 33.03 47.74
N VAL A 222 21.00 34.08 47.41
CA VAL A 222 19.67 34.34 48.00
C VAL A 222 18.69 33.19 47.75
N THR A 223 18.77 32.54 46.60
CA THR A 223 17.75 31.57 46.16
C THR A 223 18.15 30.11 46.35
N LYS A 224 19.45 29.82 46.43
CA LYS A 224 19.99 28.44 46.48
C LYS A 224 20.73 28.14 47.77
N ALA A 225 21.13 29.13 48.57
CA ALA A 225 21.71 28.86 49.87
C ALA A 225 20.68 28.22 50.80
N SER A 226 21.14 27.31 51.66
CA SER A 226 20.28 26.61 52.63
C SER A 226 19.82 27.52 53.78
N ARG A 227 20.49 28.64 53.99
CA ARG A 227 20.20 29.64 55.02
C ARG A 227 19.69 30.90 54.36
N TYR A 228 18.82 31.63 55.05
CA TYR A 228 18.39 32.97 54.64
C TYR A 228 19.56 33.95 54.78
N PRO A 229 20.13 34.46 53.68
CA PRO A 229 21.24 35.39 53.78
C PRO A 229 20.75 36.77 54.21
N LEU A 230 21.58 37.47 54.99
CA LEU A 230 21.36 38.87 55.30
C LEU A 230 21.76 39.72 54.09
N LEU A 231 20.81 40.47 53.53
CA LEU A 231 21.10 41.41 52.45
C LEU A 231 21.60 42.74 53.02
N ILE A 232 22.85 43.09 52.72
CA ILE A 232 23.42 44.42 52.96
C ILE A 232 23.22 45.23 51.68
N ASP A 233 22.16 46.03 51.65
CA ASP A 233 21.68 46.69 50.42
C ASP A 233 21.42 48.18 50.66
N PRO A 234 22.48 49.03 50.61
CA PRO A 234 22.34 50.47 50.81
C PRO A 234 21.56 51.16 49.69
N GLN A 235 21.48 50.56 48.49
CA GLN A 235 20.79 51.11 47.33
C GLN A 235 19.31 50.66 47.25
N GLY A 236 18.90 49.70 48.08
CA GLY A 236 17.53 49.16 48.09
C GLY A 236 17.18 48.29 46.88
N GLN A 237 18.15 47.93 46.03
CA GLN A 237 17.92 47.17 44.80
C GLN A 237 17.50 45.73 45.09
N GLY A 238 18.17 45.06 46.03
CA GLY A 238 17.82 43.73 46.48
C GLY A 238 16.44 43.68 47.14
N LYS A 239 16.08 44.72 47.90
CA LYS A 239 14.73 44.87 48.47
C LYS A 239 13.65 44.97 47.38
N ILE A 240 13.89 45.77 46.34
CA ILE A 240 12.96 45.90 45.20
C ILE A 240 12.82 44.57 44.47
N TRP A 241 13.94 43.90 44.18
CA TRP A 241 13.96 42.61 43.51
C TRP A 241 13.16 41.54 44.26
N ILE A 242 13.39 41.38 45.58
CA ILE A 242 12.64 40.39 46.39
C ILE A 242 11.14 40.70 46.41
N LYS A 243 10.74 41.97 46.53
CA LYS A 243 9.32 42.37 46.48
C LYS A 243 8.68 42.03 45.15
N ASN A 244 9.38 42.25 44.03
CA ASN A 244 8.89 41.94 42.70
C ASN A 244 8.80 40.42 42.48
N LYS A 245 9.80 39.68 42.94
CA LYS A 245 9.86 38.22 42.86
C LYS A 245 8.74 37.56 43.66
N GLU A 246 8.51 38.00 44.88
CA GLU A 246 7.51 37.43 45.79
C GLU A 246 6.12 38.08 45.66
N LYS A 247 5.90 38.90 44.62
CA LYS A 247 4.65 39.65 44.40
C LYS A 247 3.42 38.75 44.36
N ASN A 248 3.56 37.56 43.77
CA ASN A 248 2.47 36.58 43.66
C ASN A 248 2.41 35.61 44.85
N ASN A 249 3.39 35.67 45.76
CA ASN A 249 3.57 34.72 46.87
C ASN A 249 3.08 35.28 48.21
N GLY A 250 2.39 36.42 48.22
CA GLY A 250 1.77 36.97 49.42
C GLY A 250 2.76 37.53 50.45
N LEU A 251 3.91 38.05 50.00
CA LEU A 251 4.97 38.59 50.86
C LEU A 251 4.44 39.59 51.90
N GLN A 252 4.67 39.29 53.19
CA GLN A 252 4.39 40.20 54.31
C GLN A 252 5.65 41.00 54.65
N VAL A 253 5.55 42.33 54.71
CA VAL A 253 6.68 43.23 54.96
C VAL A 253 6.46 43.97 56.26
N ASN A 254 7.29 43.67 57.27
CA ASN A 254 7.29 44.34 58.57
C ASN A 254 8.54 45.22 58.71
N SER A 255 8.49 46.20 59.60
CA SER A 255 9.59 47.15 59.89
C SER A 255 10.09 47.00 61.31
#